data_AF-A0A645H2R8-F1
#
_entry.id   AF-A0A645H2R8-F1
#
_cell.length_a   1.000
_cell.length_b   1.000
_cell.length_c   1.000
_cell.angle_alpha   90.00
_cell.angle_beta   90.00
_cell.angle_gamma   90.00
#
_symmetry.space_group_name_H-M   'P 1'
#
loop_
_entity.id
_entity.type
_entity.pdbx_description
1 polymer ?
#
loop_
_entity_poly.entity_id
_entity_poly.type
_entity_poly.pdbx_seq_one_letter_code
_entity_poly.pdbx_strand_id
1 'polypeptide(L)'
;METVRRDWCELTSITLNKVLKLVLIEGDVDRAVEHVRKVVSDVRNLDPGKDAEIIEKLILTRTLTRKSDSYKNKQPHLTVAENLKKRTGVMPTIGTRIPFVIVAGKGLFVDRAEDPDYVREHNVPIDVDYYVKKQILPPVERILEVFGVNISSLDFDAKQKGLFDFEAKKPEVKKQEKQKVSAQRKITGIAQEEKVSCQENGRAEQRSLFDF
;
A
#
# COMPACT_ATOMS: atom_id res chain seq x y z
N MET A 1 21.87 -7.89 9.25
CA MET A 1 21.52 -9.34 9.25
C MET A 1 20.02 -9.43 9.09
N GLU A 2 19.55 -9.54 7.84
CA GLU A 2 18.12 -9.74 7.57
C GLU A 2 17.81 -11.23 7.74
N THR A 3 17.18 -11.56 8.87
CA THR A 3 16.75 -12.93 9.14
C THR A 3 15.56 -13.24 8.24
N VAL A 4 15.72 -14.18 7.30
CA VAL A 4 14.62 -14.71 6.49
C VAL A 4 13.52 -15.18 7.45
N ARG A 5 12.41 -14.45 7.48
CA ARG A 5 11.28 -14.81 8.33
C ARG A 5 10.57 -15.99 7.69
N ARG A 6 10.36 -17.05 8.47
CA ARG A 6 9.56 -18.22 8.05
C ARG A 6 8.10 -17.89 7.73
N ASP A 7 7.66 -16.68 8.08
CA ASP A 7 6.31 -16.18 7.83
C ASP A 7 6.16 -15.51 6.46
N TRP A 8 7.25 -15.30 5.71
CA TRP A 8 7.19 -14.70 4.38
C TRP A 8 6.86 -15.73 3.31
N CYS A 9 6.13 -15.29 2.28
CA CYS A 9 5.93 -16.11 1.10
C CYS A 9 7.22 -16.24 0.29
N GLU A 10 7.33 -17.31 -0.48
CA GLU A 10 8.52 -17.61 -1.28
C GLU A 10 8.83 -16.49 -2.28
N LEU A 11 7.81 -15.88 -2.87
CA LEU A 11 7.97 -14.74 -3.77
C LEU A 11 8.73 -13.58 -3.12
N THR A 12 8.47 -13.31 -1.84
CA THR A 12 9.16 -12.25 -1.09
C THR A 12 10.63 -12.60 -0.93
N SER A 13 10.95 -13.84 -0.54
CA SER A 13 12.32 -14.33 -0.39
C SER A 13 13.11 -14.23 -1.71
N ILE A 14 12.51 -14.64 -2.83
CA ILE A 14 13.13 -14.56 -4.16
C ILE A 14 13.40 -13.10 -4.54
N THR A 15 12.40 -12.23 -4.36
CA THR A 15 12.50 -10.79 -4.68
C THR A 15 13.60 -10.13 -3.85
N LEU A 16 13.63 -10.44 -2.55
CA LEU A 16 14.60 -9.88 -1.61
C LEU A 16 16.04 -10.27 -1.97
N ASN A 17 16.27 -11.55 -2.24
CA ASN A 17 17.58 -12.05 -2.67
C ASN A 17 18.04 -11.38 -3.98
N LYS A 18 17.11 -11.15 -4.91
CA LYS A 18 17.42 -10.48 -6.17
C LYS A 18 17.74 -9.00 -5.96
N VAL A 19 16.99 -8.31 -5.11
CA VAL A 19 17.26 -6.91 -4.72
C VAL A 19 18.63 -6.80 -4.05
N LEU A 20 18.93 -7.65 -3.06
CA LEU A 20 20.24 -7.66 -2.40
C LEU A 20 21.37 -7.90 -3.39
N LYS A 21 21.20 -8.81 -4.36
CA LYS A 21 22.19 -9.05 -5.40
C LYS A 21 22.42 -7.82 -6.28
N LEU A 22 21.35 -7.17 -6.75
CA LEU A 22 21.44 -5.97 -7.58
C LEU A 22 22.14 -4.83 -6.84
N VAL A 23 21.80 -4.62 -5.58
CA VAL A 23 22.32 -3.49 -4.80
C VAL A 23 23.74 -3.75 -4.29
N LEU A 24 24.03 -4.93 -3.73
CA LEU A 24 25.30 -5.20 -3.06
C LEU A 24 26.39 -5.72 -4.00
N ILE A 25 26.02 -6.42 -5.07
CA ILE A 25 26.99 -6.99 -6.02
C ILE A 25 27.12 -6.10 -7.25
N GLU A 26 25.99 -5.74 -7.86
CA GLU A 26 26.00 -4.94 -9.09
C GLU A 26 26.09 -3.43 -8.81
N GLY A 27 25.73 -2.98 -7.61
CA GLY A 27 25.74 -1.56 -7.23
C GLY A 27 24.63 -0.74 -7.89
N ASP A 28 23.61 -1.39 -8.45
CA ASP A 28 22.57 -0.74 -9.26
C ASP A 28 21.23 -0.72 -8.50
N VAL A 29 20.98 0.40 -7.83
CA VAL A 29 19.77 0.63 -7.04
C VAL A 29 18.54 0.84 -7.94
N ASP A 30 18.71 1.49 -9.08
CA ASP A 30 17.61 1.78 -10.02
C ASP A 30 17.05 0.50 -10.62
N ARG A 31 17.92 -0.44 -11.01
CA ARG A 31 17.50 -1.79 -11.44
C ARG A 31 16.80 -2.57 -10.35
N ALA A 32 17.22 -2.42 -9.10
CA ALA A 32 16.54 -3.07 -7.98
C ALA A 32 15.12 -2.52 -7.81
N VAL A 33 14.94 -1.21 -7.92
CA VAL A 33 13.63 -0.54 -7.91
C VAL A 33 12.75 -1.01 -9.07
N GLU A 34 13.30 -1.07 -10.28
CA GLU A 34 12.59 -1.56 -11.46
C GLU A 34 12.14 -3.02 -11.29
N HIS A 35 13.02 -3.88 -10.75
CA HIS A 35 12.68 -5.27 -10.49
C HIS A 35 11.52 -5.41 -9.50
N VAL A 36 11.54 -4.64 -8.40
CA VAL A 36 10.45 -4.64 -7.41
C VAL A 36 9.15 -4.17 -8.04
N ARG A 37 9.19 -3.08 -8.84
CA ARG A 37 8.00 -2.59 -9.56
C ARG A 37 7.42 -3.63 -10.50
N LYS A 38 8.27 -4.38 -11.19
CA LYS A 38 7.85 -5.49 -12.05
C LYS A 38 7.14 -6.57 -11.23
N VAL A 39 7.75 -7.04 -10.14
CA VAL A 39 7.13 -8.06 -9.27
C VAL A 39 5.79 -7.58 -8.73
N VAL A 40 5.69 -6.33 -8.26
CA VAL A 40 4.42 -5.76 -7.78
C VAL A 40 3.37 -5.70 -8.90
N SER A 41 3.78 -5.36 -10.13
CA SER A 41 2.89 -5.35 -11.29
C SER A 41 2.42 -6.76 -11.67
N ASP A 42 3.30 -7.75 -11.60
CA ASP A 42 2.98 -9.15 -11.87
C ASP A 42 1.96 -9.69 -10.84
N VAL A 43 2.14 -9.36 -9.56
CA VAL A 43 1.19 -9.73 -8.49
C VAL A 43 -0.15 -8.98 -8.63
N ARG A 44 -0.14 -7.73 -9.08
CA ARG A 44 -1.36 -6.93 -9.31
C ARG A 44 -2.21 -7.43 -10.47
N ASN A 45 -1.58 -7.92 -11.53
CA ASN A 45 -2.26 -8.42 -12.73
C ASN A 45 -2.48 -9.93 -12.70
N LEU A 46 -2.37 -10.54 -11.51
CA LEU A 46 -2.48 -11.98 -11.33
C LEU A 46 -3.85 -12.51 -11.78
N ASP A 47 -3.84 -13.48 -12.68
CA ASP A 47 -5.01 -14.27 -13.05
C ASP A 47 -4.88 -15.69 -12.44
N PRO A 48 -5.72 -16.05 -11.45
CA PRO A 48 -5.57 -17.34 -10.76
C PRO A 48 -5.69 -18.56 -11.68
N GLY A 49 -6.30 -18.42 -12.86
CA GLY A 49 -6.43 -19.49 -13.85
C GLY A 49 -5.23 -19.67 -14.79
N LYS A 50 -4.33 -18.68 -14.88
CA LYS A 50 -3.16 -18.72 -15.78
C LYS A 50 -1.84 -18.70 -15.02
N ASP A 51 -1.78 -17.97 -13.92
CA ASP A 51 -0.55 -17.67 -13.20
C ASP A 51 -0.31 -18.62 -12.01
N ALA A 52 -0.52 -19.93 -12.23
CA ALA A 52 -0.38 -20.95 -11.19
C ALA A 52 1.00 -20.91 -10.51
N GLU A 53 2.05 -20.65 -11.29
CA GLU A 53 3.43 -20.54 -10.78
C GLU A 53 3.62 -19.38 -9.79
N ILE A 54 2.90 -18.27 -9.97
CA ILE A 54 2.99 -17.14 -9.05
C ILE A 54 2.22 -17.47 -7.78
N ILE A 55 1.03 -18.08 -7.89
CA ILE A 55 0.22 -18.50 -6.75
C ILE A 55 1.01 -19.44 -5.84
N GLU A 56 1.72 -20.42 -6.40
CA GLU A 56 2.57 -21.33 -5.64
C GLU A 56 3.61 -20.59 -4.79
N LYS A 57 4.19 -19.51 -5.33
CA LYS A 57 5.14 -18.65 -4.63
C LYS A 57 4.47 -17.73 -3.58
N LEU A 58 3.15 -17.57 -3.63
CA LEU A 58 2.35 -16.82 -2.66
C LEU A 58 1.82 -17.70 -1.51
N ILE A 59 2.00 -19.02 -1.57
CA ILE A 59 1.56 -19.94 -0.52
C ILE A 59 2.32 -19.65 0.78
N LEU A 60 1.57 -19.49 1.86
CA LEU A 60 2.08 -19.40 3.23
C LEU A 60 1.86 -20.75 3.91
N THR A 61 2.74 -21.11 4.86
CA THR A 61 2.59 -22.37 5.60
C THR A 61 2.70 -22.14 7.10
N ARG A 62 1.88 -22.86 7.87
CA ARG A 62 1.99 -22.85 9.33
C ARG A 62 1.62 -24.18 9.94
N THR A 63 2.37 -24.60 10.96
CA THR A 63 2.12 -25.84 11.68
C THR A 63 0.88 -25.70 12.57
N LEU A 64 -0.06 -26.63 12.41
CA LEU A 64 -1.20 -26.76 13.30
C LEU A 64 -0.74 -27.33 14.64
N THR A 65 -0.67 -26.50 15.69
CA THR A 65 -0.16 -26.93 17.00
C THR A 65 -1.25 -27.26 18.01
N ARG A 66 -2.46 -26.73 17.85
CA ARG A 66 -3.63 -27.08 18.68
C ARG A 66 -4.90 -27.05 17.83
N LYS A 67 -6.00 -27.59 18.37
CA LYS A 67 -7.32 -27.52 17.75
C LYS A 67 -7.86 -26.08 17.75
N SER A 68 -8.74 -25.77 16.80
CA SER A 68 -9.41 -24.46 16.67
C SER A 68 -9.97 -23.93 17.99
N ASP A 69 -10.63 -24.79 18.76
CA ASP A 69 -11.34 -24.44 20.00
C ASP A 69 -10.41 -24.03 21.16
N SER A 70 -9.11 -24.29 21.02
CA SER A 70 -8.10 -23.98 22.05
C SER A 70 -7.53 -22.56 21.95
N TYR A 71 -7.73 -21.85 20.84
CA TYR A 71 -7.10 -20.55 20.62
C TYR A 71 -8.03 -19.39 20.98
N LYS A 72 -7.50 -18.45 21.77
CA LYS A 72 -8.19 -17.17 22.06
C LYS A 72 -8.30 -16.26 20.84
N ASN A 73 -7.32 -16.33 19.94
CA ASN A 73 -7.26 -15.51 18.72
C ASN A 73 -7.34 -16.41 17.50
N LYS A 74 -8.18 -16.04 16.53
CA LYS A 74 -8.23 -16.71 15.22
C LYS A 74 -6.88 -16.61 14.51
N GLN A 75 -6.49 -17.67 13.81
CA GLN A 75 -5.27 -17.72 13.01
C GLN A 75 -5.59 -18.26 11.61
N PRO A 76 -4.89 -17.81 10.54
CA PRO A 76 -5.23 -18.15 9.16
C PRO A 76 -5.34 -19.66 8.88
N HIS A 77 -4.34 -20.43 9.33
CA HIS A 77 -4.31 -21.89 9.16
C HIS A 77 -5.41 -22.63 9.94
N LEU A 78 -5.98 -22.03 11.01
CA LEU A 78 -7.13 -22.60 11.70
C LEU A 78 -8.40 -22.43 10.86
N THR A 79 -8.58 -21.24 10.27
CA THR A 79 -9.67 -20.97 9.33
C THR A 79 -9.65 -21.96 8.17
N VAL A 80 -8.48 -22.21 7.58
CA VAL A 80 -8.33 -23.20 6.49
C VAL A 80 -8.63 -24.62 6.98
N ALA A 81 -8.13 -25.01 8.16
CA ALA A 81 -8.43 -26.32 8.73
C ALA A 81 -9.94 -26.54 8.94
N GLU A 82 -10.66 -25.51 9.38
CA GLU A 82 -12.10 -25.53 9.55
C GLU A 82 -12.83 -25.59 8.20
N ASN A 83 -12.39 -24.83 7.21
CA ASN A 83 -12.96 -24.85 5.86
C ASN A 83 -12.77 -26.22 5.20
N LEU A 84 -11.59 -26.81 5.33
CA LEU A 84 -11.31 -28.17 4.88
C LEU A 84 -12.23 -29.18 5.55
N LYS A 85 -12.37 -29.13 6.88
CA LYS A 85 -13.28 -30.00 7.62
C LYS A 85 -14.73 -29.88 7.14
N LYS A 86 -15.20 -28.66 6.82
CA LYS A 86 -16.55 -28.43 6.30
C LYS A 86 -16.75 -29.04 4.91
N ARG A 87 -15.71 -29.05 4.07
CA ARG A 87 -15.76 -29.56 2.68
C ARG A 87 -15.57 -31.07 2.59
N THR A 88 -14.55 -31.61 3.27
CA THR A 88 -14.15 -33.03 3.14
C THR A 88 -14.62 -33.89 4.33
N GLY A 89 -15.11 -33.26 5.40
CA GLY A 89 -15.44 -33.95 6.67
C GLY A 89 -14.23 -34.29 7.53
N VAL A 90 -13.00 -34.18 6.99
CA VAL A 90 -11.77 -34.60 7.67
C VAL A 90 -11.02 -33.39 8.20
N MET A 91 -10.63 -33.44 9.47
CA MET A 91 -9.81 -32.39 10.08
C MET A 91 -8.32 -32.72 9.92
N PRO A 92 -7.47 -31.75 9.55
CA PRO A 92 -6.02 -31.94 9.52
C PRO A 92 -5.45 -32.36 10.88
N THR A 93 -4.46 -33.25 10.86
CA THR A 93 -3.78 -33.74 12.06
C THR A 93 -2.92 -32.65 12.70
N ILE A 94 -2.89 -32.62 14.04
CA ILE A 94 -1.99 -31.75 14.81
C ILE A 94 -0.54 -32.16 14.51
N GLY A 95 0.32 -31.16 14.28
CA GLY A 95 1.70 -31.34 13.86
C GLY A 95 1.90 -31.19 12.34
N THR A 96 0.84 -31.27 11.55
CA THR A 96 0.91 -31.05 10.10
C THR A 96 1.08 -29.57 9.76
N ARG A 97 1.85 -29.26 8.72
CA ARG A 97 1.91 -27.93 8.13
C ARG A 97 0.74 -27.72 7.18
N ILE A 98 -0.03 -26.68 7.42
CA ILE A 98 -1.18 -26.31 6.59
C ILE A 98 -0.73 -25.20 5.64
N PRO A 99 -0.76 -25.44 4.32
CA PRO A 99 -0.61 -24.39 3.33
C PRO A 99 -1.88 -23.55 3.23
N PHE A 100 -1.74 -22.25 3.03
CA PHE A 100 -2.87 -21.35 2.84
C PHE A 100 -2.46 -20.12 2.02
N VAL A 101 -3.45 -19.51 1.38
CA VAL A 101 -3.33 -18.21 0.70
C VAL A 101 -4.38 -17.24 1.24
N ILE A 102 -4.13 -15.94 1.13
CA ILE A 102 -5.09 -14.91 1.54
C ILE A 102 -5.89 -14.46 0.31
N VAL A 103 -7.20 -14.69 0.33
CA VAL A 103 -8.10 -14.34 -0.77
C VAL A 103 -8.68 -12.94 -0.61
N ALA A 104 -9.03 -12.31 -1.73
CA ALA A 104 -9.69 -11.01 -1.73
C ALA A 104 -11.06 -11.10 -1.07
N GLY A 105 -11.41 -10.12 -0.25
CA GLY A 105 -12.70 -10.09 0.44
C GLY A 105 -12.78 -9.05 1.54
N LYS A 106 -13.91 -9.01 2.23
CA LYS A 106 -14.14 -8.10 3.36
C LYS A 106 -13.76 -8.77 4.69
N GLY A 107 -13.37 -7.96 5.67
CA GLY A 107 -13.03 -8.42 7.02
C GLY A 107 -11.53 -8.64 7.23
N LEU A 108 -11.19 -9.32 8.33
CA LEU A 108 -9.80 -9.57 8.71
C LEU A 108 -9.15 -10.57 7.74
N PHE A 109 -7.87 -10.38 7.44
CA PHE A 109 -7.11 -11.31 6.58
C PHE A 109 -7.12 -12.75 7.11
N VAL A 110 -7.27 -12.91 8.43
CA VAL A 110 -7.35 -14.20 9.12
C VAL A 110 -8.57 -15.02 8.70
N ASP A 111 -9.72 -14.37 8.49
CA ASP A 111 -10.96 -15.01 8.08
C ASP A 111 -10.98 -15.28 6.57
N ARG A 112 -10.08 -14.63 5.81
CA ARG A 112 -9.93 -14.74 4.36
C ARG A 112 -8.80 -15.68 3.95
N ALA A 113 -8.37 -16.55 4.85
CA ALA A 113 -7.40 -17.58 4.54
C ALA A 113 -8.12 -18.77 3.89
N GLU A 114 -7.59 -19.25 2.77
CA GLU A 114 -8.18 -20.35 2.01
C GLU A 114 -7.12 -21.35 1.55
N ASP A 115 -7.56 -22.57 1.28
CA ASP A 115 -6.73 -23.63 0.71
C ASP A 115 -6.27 -23.26 -0.73
N PRO A 116 -4.97 -23.36 -1.07
CA PRO A 116 -4.47 -23.02 -2.40
C PRO A 116 -5.07 -23.86 -3.53
N ASP A 117 -5.38 -25.13 -3.28
CA ASP A 117 -5.98 -26.02 -4.27
C ASP A 117 -7.42 -25.61 -4.55
N TYR A 118 -8.16 -25.26 -3.51
CA TYR A 118 -9.52 -24.71 -3.66
C TYR A 118 -9.51 -23.40 -4.45
N VAL A 119 -8.56 -22.51 -4.18
CA VAL A 119 -8.41 -21.24 -4.90
C VAL A 119 -8.16 -21.46 -6.39
N ARG A 120 -7.32 -22.45 -6.74
CA ARG A 120 -7.02 -22.81 -8.12
C ARG A 120 -8.23 -23.41 -8.84
N GLU A 121 -8.93 -24.35 -8.19
CA GLU A 121 -10.09 -25.03 -8.78
C GLU A 121 -11.27 -24.08 -9.01
N HIS A 122 -11.49 -23.13 -8.10
CA HIS A 122 -12.65 -22.23 -8.13
C HIS A 122 -12.31 -20.83 -8.62
N ASN A 123 -11.08 -20.61 -9.11
CA ASN A 123 -10.57 -19.34 -9.61
C ASN A 123 -10.85 -18.16 -8.64
N VAL A 124 -10.59 -18.38 -7.35
CA VAL A 124 -10.89 -17.38 -6.30
C VAL A 124 -9.85 -16.25 -6.37
N PRO A 125 -10.26 -14.97 -6.38
CA PRO A 125 -9.32 -13.86 -6.45
C PRO A 125 -8.45 -13.77 -5.20
N ILE A 126 -7.16 -13.51 -5.39
CA ILE A 126 -6.17 -13.37 -4.32
C ILE A 126 -6.12 -11.92 -3.82
N ASP A 127 -5.85 -11.71 -2.53
CA ASP A 127 -5.66 -10.38 -1.96
C ASP A 127 -4.28 -9.81 -2.31
N VAL A 128 -4.22 -9.12 -3.45
CA VAL A 128 -3.03 -8.42 -3.93
C VAL A 128 -2.48 -7.44 -2.89
N ASP A 129 -3.34 -6.64 -2.26
CA ASP A 129 -2.94 -5.62 -1.29
C ASP A 129 -2.22 -6.24 -0.08
N TYR A 130 -2.72 -7.39 0.39
CA TYR A 130 -2.07 -8.12 1.47
C TYR A 130 -0.65 -8.53 1.09
N TYR A 131 -0.44 -9.14 -0.07
CA TYR A 131 0.89 -9.59 -0.47
C TYR A 131 1.83 -8.43 -0.78
N VAL A 132 1.38 -7.39 -1.48
CA VAL A 132 2.22 -6.22 -1.78
C VAL A 132 2.58 -5.47 -0.50
N LYS A 133 1.59 -5.03 0.28
CA LYS A 133 1.81 -4.11 1.41
C LYS A 133 2.28 -4.80 2.69
N LYS A 134 1.97 -6.09 2.90
CA LYS A 134 2.35 -6.82 4.12
C LYS A 134 3.50 -7.80 3.93
N GLN A 135 3.74 -8.30 2.72
CA GLN A 135 4.77 -9.30 2.45
C GLN A 135 5.97 -8.69 1.71
N ILE A 136 5.76 -8.14 0.53
CA ILE A 136 6.85 -7.76 -0.40
C ILE A 136 7.49 -6.42 -0.04
N LEU A 137 6.69 -5.37 0.16
CA LEU A 137 7.23 -4.02 0.38
C LEU A 137 8.00 -3.86 1.70
N PRO A 138 7.52 -4.35 2.88
CA PRO A 138 8.20 -4.09 4.15
C PRO A 138 9.67 -4.55 4.25
N PRO A 139 10.09 -5.72 3.74
CA PRO A 139 11.49 -6.10 3.74
C PRO A 139 12.31 -5.35 2.69
N VAL A 140 11.75 -5.13 1.49
CA VAL A 140 12.42 -4.39 0.41
C VAL A 140 12.68 -2.94 0.80
N GLU A 141 11.71 -2.28 1.44
CA GLU A 141 11.80 -0.93 1.98
C GLU A 141 13.00 -0.80 2.91
N ARG A 142 13.14 -1.72 3.86
CA ARG A 142 14.23 -1.69 4.85
C ARG A 142 15.60 -1.70 4.20
N ILE A 143 15.77 -2.38 3.07
CA ILE A 143 17.03 -2.37 2.32
C ILE A 143 17.17 -1.05 1.59
N LEU A 144 16.17 -0.67 0.79
CA LEU A 144 16.25 0.46 -0.13
C LEU A 144 16.28 1.83 0.58
N GLU A 145 15.71 1.93 1.78
CA GLU A 145 15.75 3.12 2.64
C GLU A 145 17.20 3.48 3.01
N VAL A 146 18.07 2.48 3.22
CA VAL A 146 19.50 2.69 3.49
C VAL A 146 20.21 3.36 2.31
N PHE A 147 19.68 3.21 1.10
CA PHE A 147 20.18 3.82 -0.12
C PHE A 147 19.41 5.09 -0.52
N GLY A 148 18.51 5.59 0.35
CA GLY A 148 17.77 6.85 0.15
C GLY A 148 16.54 6.76 -0.76
N VAL A 149 16.04 5.56 -1.06
CA VAL A 149 14.84 5.37 -1.90
C VAL A 149 13.57 5.41 -1.04
N ASN A 150 12.57 6.19 -1.45
CA ASN A 150 11.29 6.32 -0.75
C ASN A 150 10.21 5.33 -1.24
N ILE A 151 9.39 4.84 -0.30
CA ILE A 151 8.33 3.83 -0.49
C ILE A 151 7.26 4.23 -1.51
N SER A 152 6.95 5.53 -1.59
CA SER A 152 5.93 6.06 -2.51
C SER A 152 6.30 5.86 -3.98
N SER A 153 7.56 5.57 -4.27
CA SER A 153 8.04 5.25 -5.61
C SER A 153 7.89 3.76 -5.98
N LEU A 154 7.45 2.91 -5.05
CA LEU A 154 7.34 1.46 -5.25
C LEU A 154 5.88 1.02 -5.26
N ASP A 155 5.05 1.61 -4.39
CA ASP A 155 3.60 1.40 -4.40
C ASP A 155 2.93 2.30 -5.45
N PHE A 156 3.29 2.09 -6.72
CA PHE A 156 2.51 2.63 -7.83
C PHE A 156 1.23 1.80 -7.94
N ASP A 157 0.26 2.01 -7.02
CA ASP A 157 -1.13 1.96 -7.45
C ASP A 157 -1.13 2.81 -8.71
N ALA A 158 -1.34 2.15 -9.85
CA ALA A 158 -1.42 2.84 -11.11
C ALA A 158 -2.51 3.89 -10.89
N LYS A 159 -2.12 5.13 -10.60
CA LYS A 159 -2.88 6.31 -10.94
C LYS A 159 -3.09 6.08 -12.41
N GLN A 160 -4.24 5.52 -12.73
CA GLN A 160 -4.73 5.33 -14.06
C GLN A 160 -4.38 6.65 -14.74
N LYS A 161 -3.43 6.63 -15.69
CA LYS A 161 -3.16 7.83 -16.47
C LYS A 161 -4.52 8.18 -17.04
N GLY A 162 -5.11 9.26 -16.55
CA GLY A 162 -6.44 9.65 -16.99
C GLY A 162 -6.39 9.77 -18.50
N LEU A 163 -7.50 9.54 -19.18
CA LEU A 163 -7.59 9.69 -20.64
C LEU A 163 -7.08 11.08 -21.12
N PHE A 164 -6.98 12.05 -20.21
CA PHE A 164 -6.49 13.41 -20.40
C PHE A 164 -4.98 13.62 -20.18
N ASP A 165 -4.22 12.63 -19.68
CA ASP A 165 -2.76 12.75 -19.46
C ASP A 165 -1.94 12.66 -20.76
N PHE A 166 -2.61 12.48 -21.91
CA PHE A 166 -2.01 12.46 -23.24
C PHE A 166 -2.13 13.81 -23.98
N GLU A 167 -2.61 14.88 -23.33
CA GLU A 167 -2.75 16.16 -24.03
C GLU A 167 -1.36 16.74 -24.38
N ALA A 168 -0.94 16.47 -25.62
CA ALA A 168 0.28 16.97 -26.21
C ALA A 168 0.26 18.50 -26.14
N LYS A 169 1.17 19.04 -25.32
CA LYS A 169 1.41 20.47 -25.14
C LYS A 169 1.65 21.11 -26.51
N LYS A 170 0.63 21.82 -27.04
CA LYS A 170 0.77 22.65 -28.24
C LYS A 170 1.87 23.69 -27.97
N PRO A 171 2.83 23.90 -28.89
CA PRO A 171 3.89 24.88 -28.68
C PRO A 171 3.29 26.29 -28.67
N GLU A 172 3.51 27.02 -27.57
CA GLU A 172 3.12 28.42 -27.42
C GLU A 172 3.93 29.29 -28.39
N VAL A 173 3.24 29.96 -29.30
CA VAL A 173 3.80 31.00 -30.18
C VAL A 173 3.94 32.29 -29.36
N LYS A 174 5.19 32.75 -29.16
CA LYS A 174 5.51 34.04 -28.53
C LYS A 174 4.91 35.20 -29.34
N LYS A 175 3.93 35.93 -28.79
CA LYS A 175 3.50 37.23 -29.32
C LYS A 175 4.42 38.33 -28.78
N GLN A 176 4.98 39.09 -29.71
CA GLN A 176 5.82 40.27 -29.47
C GLN A 176 4.98 41.43 -28.91
N GLU A 177 5.49 42.09 -27.87
CA GLU A 177 4.98 43.36 -27.35
C GLU A 177 5.16 44.48 -28.38
N LYS A 178 4.09 45.26 -28.63
CA LYS A 178 4.18 46.60 -29.19
C LYS A 178 3.56 47.60 -28.23
N GLN A 179 4.42 48.50 -27.75
CA GLN A 179 4.09 49.72 -27.03
C GLN A 179 3.06 50.58 -27.79
N LYS A 180 2.18 51.26 -27.05
CA LYS A 180 1.70 52.62 -27.38
C LYS A 180 1.09 53.34 -26.16
N VAL A 181 1.88 54.28 -25.65
CA VAL A 181 1.56 55.64 -25.20
C VAL A 181 0.07 56.00 -25.01
N SER A 182 -0.29 56.50 -23.82
CA SER A 182 -1.30 57.54 -23.68
C SER A 182 -0.94 58.53 -22.57
N ALA A 183 -1.07 59.81 -22.90
CA ALA A 183 -0.72 60.98 -22.11
C ALA A 183 -1.87 61.43 -21.18
N GLN A 184 -1.50 62.24 -20.21
CA GLN A 184 -2.27 62.81 -19.10
C GLN A 184 -3.54 63.61 -19.50
N ARG A 185 -4.49 63.70 -18.56
CA ARG A 185 -4.99 65.00 -18.02
C ARG A 185 -5.64 64.82 -16.63
N LYS A 186 -5.28 65.74 -15.73
CA LYS A 186 -5.67 65.93 -14.31
C LYS A 186 -7.02 66.66 -14.18
N ILE A 187 -7.78 66.38 -13.10
CA ILE A 187 -8.51 67.31 -12.19
C ILE A 187 -8.75 66.50 -10.87
N THR A 188 -8.12 66.68 -9.69
CA THR A 188 -8.06 67.70 -8.60
C THR A 188 -9.29 67.82 -7.66
N GLY A 189 -9.06 67.65 -6.34
CA GLY A 189 -9.91 68.07 -5.18
C GLY A 189 -10.16 66.96 -4.13
N ILE A 190 -9.33 66.75 -3.07
CA ILE A 190 -9.21 67.38 -1.72
C ILE A 190 -10.40 67.15 -0.76
N ALA A 191 -10.15 66.47 0.38
CA ALA A 191 -10.65 66.68 1.78
C ALA A 191 -10.54 65.33 2.56
N GLN A 192 -9.61 65.14 3.50
CA GLN A 192 -9.54 65.54 4.93
C GLN A 192 -9.94 64.42 5.91
N GLU A 193 -9.19 64.40 7.02
CA GLU A 193 -9.10 63.45 8.13
C GLU A 193 -10.40 63.29 8.94
N GLU A 194 -10.57 62.18 9.67
CA GLU A 194 -10.79 62.22 11.13
C GLU A 194 -10.77 60.83 11.81
N LYS A 195 -10.37 60.87 13.09
CA LYS A 195 -10.20 59.80 14.09
C LYS A 195 -11.55 59.40 14.75
N VAL A 196 -11.45 58.51 15.76
CA VAL A 196 -12.34 58.31 16.94
C VAL A 196 -13.37 57.18 16.74
N SER A 197 -13.71 56.29 17.68
CA SER A 197 -13.11 55.71 18.89
C SER A 197 -13.96 54.47 19.26
N CYS A 198 -13.41 53.56 20.08
CA CYS A 198 -14.15 52.45 20.69
C CYS A 198 -15.16 52.92 21.75
N GLN A 199 -16.26 52.17 21.89
CA GLN A 199 -17.02 51.84 23.12
C GLN A 199 -18.15 50.86 22.68
N GLU A 200 -18.60 49.86 23.43
CA GLU A 200 -18.81 49.85 24.88
C GLU A 200 -18.95 48.40 25.42
N ASN A 201 -18.81 48.32 26.74
CA ASN A 201 -18.70 47.14 27.60
C ASN A 201 -20.04 46.45 27.96
N GLY A 202 -19.95 45.23 28.50
CA GLY A 202 -20.92 44.66 29.45
C GLY A 202 -20.88 43.13 29.47
N ARG A 203 -20.16 42.36 30.32
CA ARG A 203 -20.03 42.24 31.80
C ARG A 203 -20.70 40.94 32.29
N ALA A 204 -20.07 40.33 33.31
CA ALA A 204 -20.47 39.20 34.16
C ALA A 204 -20.08 37.80 33.63
N GLU A 205 -19.49 36.87 34.40
CA GLU A 205 -19.13 36.85 35.81
C GLU A 205 -18.10 35.73 36.06
N GLN A 206 -17.30 35.90 37.11
CA GLN A 206 -16.23 35.01 37.55
C GLN A 206 -16.78 33.72 38.16
N ARG A 207 -16.03 32.62 38.06
CA ARG A 207 -15.38 31.97 39.23
C ARG A 207 -14.57 30.75 38.80
N SER A 208 -13.26 30.84 39.04
CA SER A 208 -12.37 29.71 39.22
C SER A 208 -12.62 29.06 40.58
N LEU A 209 -12.66 27.74 40.64
CA LEU A 209 -12.34 26.98 41.85
C LEU A 209 -11.30 25.93 41.46
N PHE A 210 -10.10 26.06 42.01
CA PHE A 210 -9.17 24.94 42.19
C PHE A 210 -9.91 23.77 42.87
N ASP A 211 -9.63 22.53 42.50
CA ASP A 211 -9.15 21.50 43.45
C ASP A 211 -9.03 20.10 42.81
N PHE A 212 -7.89 19.47 43.16
CA PHE A 212 -7.47 18.06 43.11
C PHE A 212 -6.93 17.43 41.82
#